data_AF-A0A370KH08-F1
#
_entry.id   AF-A0A370KH08-F1
#
_cell.length_a   1.000
_cell.length_b   1.000
_cell.length_c   1.000
_cell.angle_alpha   90.00
_cell.angle_beta   90.00
_cell.angle_gamma   90.00
#
_symmetry.space_group_name_H-M   'P 1'
#
loop_
_entity.id
_entity.type
_entity.pdbx_description
1 polymer ?
#
loop_
_entity_poly.entity_id
_entity_poly.type
_entity_poly.pdbx_seq_one_letter_code
_entity_poly.pdbx_strand_id
1 'polypeptide(L)'
;MANIIADNVPAVVFRPGTSDSEIEAIAIRAITRRKQQVLTLQIGIFVAVVALWQLSSNLLWIDPFFYSSPSDIIFRLYDWAVNGTSEGSLWYNLWVTMEEALIGFFCGSITGVIVGVSLGRNRFLSDVLSVYIKAINSIPRVVLAPIFIMILGLGLPSKVALAFIMVFFVVFANAFQGVREADRNMIANARILGASDWQVTRAVIVPSAMSWIFASLHVSFGFAIIGAIVGEFVGARFGIGQLISIAKGTFDAAGMYAAIVLVMIVTLIAEFIMTQIENRLAKWRPQQSLDIQ
;
A
#
# COMPACT_ATOMS: atom_id res chain seq x y z
N MET A 1 21.71 2.69 15.48
CA MET A 1 21.59 1.67 16.56
C MET A 1 21.26 0.31 15.96
N ALA A 2 22.12 -0.14 15.05
CA ALA A 2 22.10 -1.45 14.42
C ALA A 2 23.27 -2.25 15.02
N ASN A 3 23.16 -3.58 15.11
CA ASN A 3 24.13 -4.54 15.70
C ASN A 3 24.09 -4.85 17.21
N ILE A 4 22.94 -5.19 17.79
CA ILE A 4 22.92 -5.86 19.11
C ILE A 4 22.23 -7.25 19.10
N ILE A 5 21.65 -7.72 17.98
CA ILE A 5 20.88 -8.99 17.95
C ILE A 5 21.49 -10.06 17.02
N ALA A 6 22.68 -9.84 16.45
CA ALA A 6 23.30 -10.82 15.54
C ALA A 6 24.14 -11.93 16.23
N ASP A 7 24.63 -11.73 17.46
CA ASP A 7 25.71 -12.56 18.03
C ASP A 7 25.29 -13.61 19.08
N ASN A 8 24.07 -14.14 19.02
CA ASN A 8 23.69 -15.23 19.95
C ASN A 8 23.02 -16.43 19.29
N VAL A 9 23.41 -16.72 18.05
CA VAL A 9 23.29 -18.10 17.55
C VAL A 9 24.54 -18.83 18.07
N PRO A 10 24.43 -19.78 19.00
CA PRO A 10 25.59 -20.57 19.40
C PRO A 10 26.19 -21.18 18.15
N ALA A 11 27.47 -20.89 17.88
CA ALA A 11 28.20 -21.47 16.77
C ALA A 11 28.01 -22.99 16.86
N VAL A 12 27.28 -23.57 15.90
CA VAL A 12 26.98 -24.99 15.91
C VAL A 12 28.30 -25.70 15.64
N VAL A 13 28.95 -26.18 16.71
CA VAL A 13 30.18 -26.96 16.60
C VAL A 13 29.78 -28.34 16.07
N PHE A 14 29.92 -28.53 14.76
CA PHE A 14 29.72 -29.83 14.12
C PHE A 14 30.88 -30.75 14.50
N ARG A 15 30.55 -31.97 14.93
CA ARG A 15 31.57 -32.97 15.27
C ARG A 15 32.13 -33.55 13.96
N PRO A 16 33.44 -33.85 13.86
CA PRO A 16 33.97 -34.60 12.72
C PRO A 16 33.20 -35.93 12.57
N GLY A 17 32.56 -36.14 11.42
CA GLY A 17 31.70 -37.32 11.16
C GLY A 17 30.19 -37.07 11.27
N THR A 18 29.73 -35.85 11.55
CA THR A 18 28.31 -35.47 11.41
C THR A 18 27.89 -35.61 9.94
N SER A 19 26.83 -36.36 9.68
CA SER A 19 26.32 -36.56 8.32
C SER A 19 25.65 -35.29 7.78
N ASP A 20 25.67 -35.08 6.47
CA ASP A 20 25.02 -33.92 5.84
C ASP A 20 23.54 -33.79 6.22
N SER A 21 22.86 -34.93 6.43
CA SER A 21 21.46 -34.98 6.88
C SER A 21 21.27 -34.52 8.33
N GLU A 22 22.24 -34.72 9.22
CA GLU A 22 22.22 -34.20 10.59
C GLU A 22 22.44 -32.69 10.62
N ILE A 23 23.34 -32.18 9.76
CA ILE A 23 23.58 -30.73 9.60
C ILE A 23 22.32 -30.04 9.09
N GLU A 24 21.68 -30.60 8.05
CA GLU A 24 20.43 -30.09 7.48
C GLU A 24 19.29 -30.11 8.50
N ALA A 25 19.15 -31.19 9.27
CA ALA A 25 18.12 -31.31 10.31
C ALA A 25 18.29 -30.27 11.44
N ILE A 26 19.53 -29.97 11.85
CA ILE A 26 19.80 -28.93 12.86
C ILE A 26 19.48 -27.54 12.32
N ALA A 27 19.84 -27.25 11.07
CA ALA A 27 19.55 -25.98 10.41
C ALA A 27 18.04 -25.73 10.26
N ILE A 28 17.28 -26.73 9.79
CA ILE A 28 15.82 -26.64 9.64
C ILE A 28 15.13 -26.41 11.00
N ARG A 29 15.59 -27.08 12.06
CA ARG A 29 15.07 -26.89 13.43
C ARG A 29 15.36 -25.49 13.96
N ALA A 30 16.54 -24.94 13.72
CA ALA A 30 16.89 -23.58 14.13
C ALA A 30 16.02 -22.52 13.42
N ILE A 31 15.79 -22.67 12.11
CA ILE A 31 14.90 -21.80 11.32
C ILE A 31 13.46 -21.88 11.83
N THR A 32 12.95 -23.09 12.05
CA THR A 32 11.56 -23.30 12.52
C THR A 32 11.37 -22.74 13.94
N ARG A 33 12.33 -22.96 14.84
CA ARG A 33 12.32 -22.41 16.19
C ARG A 33 12.34 -20.89 16.18
N ARG A 34 13.19 -20.26 15.35
CA ARG A 34 13.21 -18.80 15.20
C ARG A 34 11.88 -18.28 14.68
N LYS A 35 11.30 -18.92 13.65
CA LYS A 35 9.97 -18.55 13.12
C LYS A 35 8.88 -18.63 14.20
N GLN A 36 8.87 -19.71 14.99
CA GLN A 36 7.93 -19.87 16.10
C GLN A 36 8.15 -18.81 17.19
N GLN A 37 9.40 -18.56 17.59
CA GLN A 37 9.73 -17.52 18.57
C GLN A 37 9.27 -16.13 18.10
N VAL A 38 9.53 -15.78 16.84
CA VAL A 38 9.09 -14.52 16.24
C VAL A 38 7.56 -14.44 16.26
N LEU A 39 6.85 -15.49 15.83
CA LEU A 39 5.39 -15.52 15.83
C LEU A 39 4.82 -15.40 17.24
N THR A 40 5.37 -16.13 18.22
CA THR A 40 4.94 -16.05 19.61
C THR A 40 5.16 -14.65 20.18
N LEU A 41 6.29 -14.01 19.88
CA LEU A 41 6.56 -12.63 20.30
C LEU A 41 5.61 -11.63 19.61
N GLN A 42 5.33 -11.79 18.32
CA GLN A 42 4.38 -10.95 17.58
C GLN A 42 2.97 -11.05 18.16
N ILE A 43 2.47 -12.26 18.39
CA ILE A 43 1.17 -12.51 19.01
C ILE A 43 1.17 -11.97 20.44
N GLY A 44 2.23 -12.22 21.21
CA GLY A 44 2.38 -11.71 22.58
C GLY A 44 2.32 -10.19 22.67
N ILE A 45 3.04 -9.49 21.77
CA ILE A 45 3.00 -8.02 21.69
C ILE A 45 1.61 -7.54 21.30
N PHE A 46 0.98 -8.14 20.29
CA PHE A 46 -0.36 -7.76 19.86
C PHE A 46 -1.38 -7.92 21.00
N VAL A 47 -1.40 -9.09 21.65
CA VAL A 47 -2.28 -9.38 22.78
C VAL A 47 -2.01 -8.42 23.94
N ALA A 48 -0.74 -8.14 24.26
CA ALA A 48 -0.38 -7.20 25.31
C ALA A 48 -0.91 -5.78 25.01
N VAL A 49 -0.74 -5.28 23.78
CA VAL A 49 -1.24 -3.96 23.38
C VAL A 49 -2.76 -3.88 23.47
N VAL A 50 -3.47 -4.89 22.95
CA VAL A 50 -4.94 -4.93 23.00
C VAL A 50 -5.45 -5.04 24.43
N ALA A 51 -4.84 -5.90 25.26
CA ALA A 51 -5.20 -6.06 26.66
C ALA A 51 -4.93 -4.78 27.46
N LEU A 52 -3.79 -4.12 27.24
CA LEU A 52 -3.48 -2.84 27.87
C LEU A 52 -4.48 -1.76 27.47
N TRP A 53 -4.89 -1.68 26.20
CA TRP A 53 -5.92 -0.74 25.75
C TRP A 53 -7.28 -1.03 26.41
N GLN A 54 -7.73 -2.29 26.43
CA GLN A 54 -8.98 -2.68 27.08
C GLN A 54 -8.96 -2.36 28.58
N LEU A 55 -7.87 -2.71 29.28
CA LEU A 55 -7.72 -2.43 30.71
C LEU A 55 -7.68 -0.92 30.98
N SER A 56 -6.96 -0.16 30.17
CA SER A 56 -6.88 1.30 30.32
C SER A 56 -8.24 1.97 30.16
N SER A 57 -9.07 1.47 29.23
CA SER A 57 -10.44 1.94 29.02
C SER A 57 -11.36 1.53 30.19
N ASN A 58 -11.33 0.26 30.60
CA ASN A 58 -12.16 -0.26 31.71
C ASN A 58 -11.82 0.38 33.06
N LEU A 59 -10.54 0.65 33.32
CA LEU A 59 -10.04 1.27 34.55
C LEU A 59 -10.08 2.80 34.51
N LEU A 60 -10.58 3.40 33.42
CA LEU A 60 -10.69 4.85 33.22
C LEU A 60 -9.33 5.59 33.30
N TRP A 61 -8.23 4.91 32.93
CA TRP A 61 -6.93 5.56 32.73
C TRP A 61 -6.94 6.42 31.46
N ILE A 62 -7.75 6.02 30.50
CA ILE A 62 -8.12 6.81 29.33
C ILE A 62 -9.64 7.00 29.34
N ASP A 63 -10.12 8.11 28.80
CA ASP A 63 -11.55 8.39 28.70
C ASP A 63 -12.20 7.54 27.58
N PRO A 64 -13.08 6.57 27.91
CA PRO A 64 -13.71 5.72 26.90
C PRO A 64 -14.54 6.50 25.88
N PHE A 65 -14.98 7.72 26.22
CA PHE A 65 -15.69 8.60 25.29
C PHE A 65 -14.83 8.96 24.06
N PHE A 66 -13.52 9.16 24.25
CA PHE A 66 -12.61 9.53 23.16
C PHE A 66 -11.91 8.33 22.53
N TYR A 67 -11.56 7.32 23.33
CA TYR A 67 -10.68 6.23 22.91
C TYR A 67 -11.40 4.90 22.67
N SER A 68 -12.68 4.78 23.05
CA SER A 68 -13.44 3.53 23.00
C SER A 68 -12.71 2.36 23.71
N SER A 69 -13.14 1.14 23.44
CA SER A 69 -12.49 -0.08 23.89
C SER A 69 -12.42 -1.10 22.74
N PRO A 70 -11.41 -1.99 22.71
CA PRO A 70 -11.35 -3.07 21.73
C PRO A 70 -12.64 -3.90 21.64
N SER A 71 -13.28 -4.19 22.78
CA SER A 71 -14.57 -4.89 22.81
C SER A 71 -15.67 -4.12 22.10
N ASP A 72 -15.81 -2.81 22.35
CA ASP A 72 -16.87 -2.00 21.74
C ASP A 72 -16.70 -1.87 20.23
N ILE A 73 -15.44 -1.80 19.77
CA ILE A 73 -15.10 -1.78 18.35
C ILE A 73 -15.54 -3.08 17.67
N ILE A 74 -15.27 -4.23 18.30
CA ILE A 74 -15.67 -5.54 17.77
C ILE A 74 -17.20 -5.67 17.76
N PHE A 75 -17.88 -5.27 18.84
CA PHE A 75 -19.34 -5.26 18.89
C PHE A 75 -19.92 -4.37 17.81
N ARG A 76 -19.33 -3.20 17.58
CA ARG A 76 -19.80 -2.29 16.55
C ARG A 76 -19.63 -2.85 15.14
N LEU A 77 -18.48 -3.46 14.85
CA LEU A 77 -18.24 -4.12 13.56
C LEU A 77 -19.24 -5.24 13.32
N TYR A 78 -19.53 -6.04 14.34
CA TYR A 78 -20.53 -7.10 14.27
C TYR A 78 -21.93 -6.55 14.02
N ASP A 79 -22.34 -5.53 14.78
CA ASP A 79 -23.63 -4.87 14.62
C ASP A 79 -23.80 -4.29 13.21
N TRP A 80 -22.80 -3.55 12.72
CA TRP A 80 -22.82 -3.03 11.34
C TRP A 80 -22.87 -4.11 10.27
N ALA A 81 -22.20 -5.24 10.47
CA ALA A 81 -22.19 -6.35 9.52
C ALA A 81 -23.53 -7.08 9.44
N VAL A 82 -24.26 -7.20 10.55
CA VAL A 82 -25.52 -7.97 10.65
C VAL A 82 -26.75 -7.08 10.49
N ASN A 83 -26.79 -5.96 11.22
CA ASN A 83 -27.95 -5.07 11.31
C ASN A 83 -27.83 -3.85 10.38
N GLY A 84 -26.63 -3.55 9.88
CA GLY A 84 -26.36 -2.40 9.02
C GLY A 84 -25.93 -1.15 9.78
N THR A 85 -25.74 -0.06 9.04
CA THR A 85 -25.30 1.25 9.54
C THR A 85 -26.43 2.27 9.40
N SER A 86 -26.23 3.49 9.91
CA SER A 86 -27.15 4.60 9.66
C SER A 86 -27.32 4.91 8.17
N GLU A 87 -26.28 4.63 7.36
CA GLU A 87 -26.27 4.85 5.90
C GLU A 87 -26.61 3.56 5.12
N GLY A 88 -27.35 2.64 5.75
CA GLY A 88 -27.73 1.36 5.16
C GLY A 88 -26.66 0.29 5.33
N SER A 89 -26.62 -0.69 4.42
CA SER A 89 -25.77 -1.87 4.55
C SER A 89 -24.28 -1.52 4.60
N LEU A 90 -23.54 -2.11 5.56
CA LEU A 90 -22.08 -2.00 5.63
C LEU A 90 -21.42 -2.46 4.32
N TRP A 91 -21.95 -3.52 3.73
CA TRP A 91 -21.44 -4.11 2.49
C TRP A 91 -21.61 -3.17 1.29
N TYR A 92 -22.68 -2.38 1.28
CA TYR A 92 -22.89 -1.38 0.24
C TYR A 92 -21.90 -0.22 0.38
N ASN A 93 -21.70 0.28 1.62
CA ASN A 93 -20.69 1.32 1.88
C ASN A 93 -19.27 0.86 1.52
N LEU A 94 -18.92 -0.38 1.89
CA LEU A 94 -17.65 -1.01 1.49
C LEU A 94 -17.52 -1.12 -0.03
N TRP A 95 -18.58 -1.55 -0.72
CA TRP A 95 -18.59 -1.65 -2.18
C TRP A 95 -18.35 -0.29 -2.84
N VAL A 96 -19.02 0.77 -2.39
CA VAL A 96 -18.85 2.14 -2.92
C VAL A 96 -17.39 2.59 -2.80
N THR A 97 -16.78 2.44 -1.62
CA THR A 97 -15.36 2.81 -1.43
C THR A 97 -14.43 2.00 -2.33
N MET A 98 -14.71 0.71 -2.52
CA MET A 98 -13.91 -0.15 -3.41
C MET A 98 -14.09 0.20 -4.88
N GLU A 99 -15.30 0.53 -5.32
CA GLU A 99 -15.56 1.00 -6.68
C GLU A 99 -14.78 2.29 -6.96
N GLU A 100 -14.84 3.27 -6.06
CA GLU A 100 -14.11 4.54 -6.17
C GLU A 100 -12.60 4.33 -6.25
N ALA A 101 -12.06 3.50 -5.34
CA ALA A 101 -10.64 3.19 -5.27
C ALA A 101 -10.18 2.43 -6.52
N LEU A 102 -10.91 1.41 -6.98
CA LEU A 102 -10.52 0.60 -8.13
C LEU A 102 -10.55 1.41 -9.44
N ILE A 103 -11.59 2.20 -9.68
CA ILE A 103 -11.66 3.04 -10.87
C ILE A 103 -10.52 4.07 -10.86
N GLY A 104 -10.29 4.74 -9.72
CA GLY A 104 -9.18 5.68 -9.55
C GLY A 104 -7.82 5.01 -9.75
N PHE A 105 -7.63 3.81 -9.20
CA PHE A 105 -6.41 3.02 -9.33
C PHE A 105 -6.11 2.64 -10.77
N PHE A 106 -7.07 2.05 -11.50
CA PHE A 106 -6.83 1.62 -12.88
C PHE A 106 -6.61 2.82 -13.81
N CYS A 107 -7.49 3.83 -13.74
CA CYS A 107 -7.34 5.03 -14.55
C CYS A 107 -6.03 5.77 -14.25
N GLY A 108 -5.70 5.94 -12.97
CA GLY A 108 -4.48 6.63 -12.52
C GLY A 108 -3.22 5.87 -12.89
N SER A 109 -3.22 4.54 -12.74
CA SER A 109 -2.06 3.71 -13.07
C SER A 109 -1.81 3.68 -14.57
N ILE A 110 -2.84 3.44 -15.38
CA ILE A 110 -2.71 3.39 -16.84
C ILE A 110 -2.21 4.73 -17.38
N THR A 111 -2.85 5.83 -16.99
CA THR A 111 -2.46 7.17 -17.45
C THR A 111 -1.09 7.58 -16.90
N GLY A 112 -0.78 7.25 -15.64
CA GLY A 112 0.51 7.51 -15.01
C GLY A 112 1.66 6.80 -15.73
N VAL A 113 1.50 5.52 -16.09
CA VAL A 113 2.48 4.77 -16.89
C VAL A 113 2.65 5.42 -18.26
N ILE A 114 1.55 5.68 -18.98
CA ILE A 114 1.61 6.24 -20.34
C ILE A 114 2.34 7.58 -20.34
N VAL A 115 1.95 8.50 -19.45
CA VAL A 115 2.53 9.84 -19.37
C VAL A 115 3.97 9.78 -18.85
N GLY A 116 4.24 8.97 -17.83
CA GLY A 116 5.57 8.84 -17.22
C GLY A 116 6.60 8.28 -18.19
N VAL A 117 6.24 7.20 -18.92
CA VAL A 117 7.12 6.61 -19.94
C VAL A 117 7.33 7.56 -21.12
N SER A 118 6.25 8.17 -21.61
CA SER A 118 6.33 9.08 -22.77
C SER A 118 7.18 10.31 -22.47
N LEU A 119 7.00 10.91 -21.29
CA LEU A 119 7.76 12.09 -20.87
C LEU A 119 9.20 11.74 -20.48
N GLY A 120 9.42 10.60 -19.82
CA GLY A 120 10.77 10.13 -19.46
C GLY A 120 11.65 9.83 -20.67
N ARG A 121 11.03 9.39 -21.78
CA ARG A 121 11.75 9.12 -23.03
C ARG A 121 12.22 10.41 -23.73
N ASN A 122 11.42 11.48 -23.68
CA ASN A 122 11.76 12.74 -24.34
C ASN A 122 12.55 13.65 -23.40
N ARG A 123 13.88 13.60 -23.48
CA ARG A 123 14.78 14.40 -22.62
C ARG A 123 14.51 15.89 -22.71
N PHE A 124 14.34 16.43 -23.92
CA PHE A 124 14.09 17.85 -24.11
C PHE A 124 12.79 18.28 -23.41
N LEU A 125 11.69 17.53 -23.64
CA LEU A 125 10.41 17.84 -23.01
C LEU A 125 10.46 17.66 -21.49
N SER A 126 11.15 16.63 -21.00
CA SER A 126 11.39 16.41 -19.56
C SER A 126 12.14 17.60 -18.94
N ASP A 127 13.18 18.10 -19.60
CA ASP A 127 14.01 19.19 -19.06
C ASP A 127 13.22 20.50 -19.03
N VAL A 128 12.46 20.79 -20.09
CA VAL A 128 11.52 21.93 -20.16
C VAL A 128 10.44 21.83 -19.07
N LEU A 129 9.85 20.64 -18.89
CA LEU A 129 8.77 20.44 -17.92
C LEU A 129 9.25 20.22 -16.48
N SER A 130 10.55 20.09 -16.25
CA SER A 130 11.11 19.69 -14.96
C SER A 130 10.70 20.61 -13.79
N VAL A 131 10.63 21.92 -14.03
CA VAL A 131 10.18 22.90 -13.03
C VAL A 131 8.70 22.73 -12.69
N TYR A 132 7.85 22.49 -13.69
CA TYR A 132 6.41 22.29 -13.51
C TYR A 132 6.11 20.96 -12.82
N ILE A 133 6.82 19.88 -13.19
CA ILE A 133 6.70 18.58 -12.53
C ILE A 133 7.02 18.71 -11.04
N LYS A 134 8.11 19.42 -10.69
CA LYS A 134 8.48 19.67 -9.29
C LYS A 134 7.43 20.50 -8.56
N ALA A 135 6.93 21.58 -9.18
CA ALA A 135 5.92 22.44 -8.60
C ALA A 135 4.58 21.71 -8.36
N ILE A 136 4.14 20.88 -9.30
CA ILE A 136 2.90 20.11 -9.13
C ILE A 136 3.07 19.04 -8.05
N ASN A 137 4.26 18.41 -7.97
CA ASN A 137 4.52 17.39 -6.97
C ASN A 137 4.52 17.94 -5.53
N SER A 138 4.81 19.23 -5.32
CA SER A 138 4.82 19.83 -3.97
C SER A 138 3.43 20.10 -3.41
N ILE A 139 2.38 20.07 -4.24
CA ILE A 139 1.00 20.30 -3.81
C ILE A 139 0.50 19.09 -3.00
N PRO A 140 0.04 19.28 -1.74
CA PRO A 140 -0.60 18.22 -0.98
C PRO A 140 -1.92 17.80 -1.66
N ARG A 141 -1.92 16.63 -2.31
CA ARG A 141 -3.07 16.19 -3.13
C ARG A 141 -4.36 16.03 -2.34
N VAL A 142 -4.26 15.73 -1.04
CA VAL A 142 -5.39 15.63 -0.09
C VAL A 142 -6.22 16.92 -0.06
N VAL A 143 -5.58 18.09 -0.22
CA VAL A 143 -6.25 19.41 -0.17
C VAL A 143 -7.14 19.65 -1.39
N LEU A 144 -7.02 18.85 -2.46
CA LEU A 144 -7.86 18.97 -3.66
C LEU A 144 -9.26 18.39 -3.48
N ALA A 145 -9.52 17.61 -2.43
CA ALA A 145 -10.80 16.94 -2.20
C ALA A 145 -12.01 17.91 -2.20
N PRO A 146 -12.00 19.04 -1.47
CA PRO A 146 -13.12 19.99 -1.48
C PRO A 146 -13.33 20.63 -2.86
N ILE A 147 -12.25 20.86 -3.62
CA ILE A 147 -12.34 21.44 -4.97
C ILE A 147 -13.05 20.45 -5.89
N PHE A 148 -12.65 19.17 -5.89
CA PHE A 148 -13.32 18.15 -6.70
C PHE A 148 -14.78 17.98 -6.32
N ILE A 149 -15.14 18.06 -5.04
CA ILE A 149 -16.54 18.04 -4.61
C ILE A 149 -17.30 19.28 -5.12
N MET A 150 -16.69 20.46 -5.07
CA MET A 150 -17.31 21.69 -5.56
C MET A 150 -17.59 21.63 -7.07
N ILE A 151 -16.67 21.09 -7.87
CA ILE A 151 -16.80 21.07 -9.34
C ILE A 151 -17.52 19.84 -9.89
N LEU A 152 -17.38 18.66 -9.25
CA LEU A 152 -17.91 17.38 -9.72
C LEU A 152 -19.09 16.86 -8.85
N GLY A 153 -19.41 17.55 -7.76
CA GLY A 153 -20.48 17.19 -6.84
C GLY A 153 -20.10 16.08 -5.85
N LEU A 154 -21.10 15.65 -5.05
CA LEU A 154 -20.93 14.64 -4.00
C LEU A 154 -20.94 13.18 -4.50
N GLY A 155 -21.13 12.95 -5.80
CA GLY A 155 -21.20 11.60 -6.37
C GLY A 155 -19.82 10.94 -6.58
N LEU A 156 -19.86 9.78 -7.23
CA LEU A 156 -18.69 8.97 -7.62
C LEU A 156 -17.56 9.78 -8.28
N PRO A 157 -17.81 10.73 -9.21
CA PRO A 157 -16.73 11.38 -9.96
C PRO A 157 -15.73 12.15 -9.09
N SER A 158 -16.16 12.79 -7.99
CA SER A 158 -15.23 13.55 -7.13
C SER A 158 -14.25 12.66 -6.37
N LYS A 159 -14.68 11.47 -5.96
CA LYS A 159 -13.86 10.53 -5.17
C LYS A 159 -12.92 9.78 -6.08
N VAL A 160 -13.43 9.34 -7.23
CA VAL A 160 -12.61 8.76 -8.31
C VAL A 160 -11.55 9.76 -8.75
N ALA A 161 -11.86 11.05 -8.92
CA ALA A 161 -10.87 12.06 -9.28
C ALA A 161 -9.74 12.21 -8.23
N LEU A 162 -10.08 12.10 -6.95
CA LEU A 162 -9.10 12.17 -5.87
C LEU A 162 -8.24 10.90 -5.78
N ALA A 163 -8.85 9.72 -5.87
CA ALA A 163 -8.12 8.45 -5.96
C ALA A 163 -7.21 8.43 -7.19
N PHE A 164 -7.73 8.85 -8.35
CA PHE A 164 -6.99 8.99 -9.60
C PHE A 164 -5.76 9.87 -9.44
N ILE A 165 -5.89 11.09 -8.88
CA ILE A 165 -4.76 12.02 -8.83
C ILE A 165 -3.67 11.52 -7.88
N MET A 166 -4.05 10.87 -6.78
CA MET A 166 -3.08 10.27 -5.85
C MET A 166 -2.30 9.15 -6.51
N VAL A 167 -2.99 8.24 -7.20
CA VAL A 167 -2.39 7.11 -7.93
C VAL A 167 -1.54 7.60 -9.09
N PHE A 168 -2.08 8.51 -9.91
CA PHE A 168 -1.44 9.02 -11.11
C PHE A 168 -0.03 9.51 -10.82
N PHE A 169 0.16 10.35 -9.80
CA PHE A 169 1.47 10.91 -9.50
C PHE A 169 2.47 9.89 -8.97
N VAL A 170 2.02 8.90 -8.19
CA VAL A 170 2.91 7.83 -7.68
C VAL A 170 3.39 6.97 -8.85
N VAL A 171 2.49 6.53 -9.71
CA VAL A 171 2.83 5.69 -10.87
C VAL A 171 3.61 6.48 -11.91
N PHE A 172 3.20 7.71 -12.22
CA PHE A 172 3.92 8.62 -13.11
C PHE A 172 5.37 8.83 -12.66
N ALA A 173 5.59 9.14 -11.38
CA ALA A 173 6.93 9.42 -10.87
C ALA A 173 7.85 8.18 -10.95
N ASN A 174 7.32 6.99 -10.67
CA ASN A 174 8.08 5.74 -10.77
C ASN A 174 8.34 5.33 -12.22
N ALA A 175 7.34 5.47 -13.10
CA ALA A 175 7.51 5.20 -14.53
C ALA A 175 8.54 6.16 -15.17
N PHE A 176 8.45 7.45 -14.84
CA PHE A 176 9.37 8.48 -15.30
C PHE A 176 10.82 8.23 -14.83
N GLN A 177 10.99 7.90 -13.54
CA GLN A 177 12.31 7.56 -12.99
C GLN A 177 12.86 6.26 -13.58
N GLY A 178 12.05 5.20 -13.67
CA GLY A 178 12.46 3.93 -14.25
C GLY A 178 12.92 4.03 -15.71
N VAL A 179 12.31 4.92 -16.50
CA VAL A 179 12.78 5.23 -17.86
C VAL A 179 14.09 6.00 -17.85
N ARG A 180 14.30 6.93 -16.91
CA ARG A 180 15.52 7.74 -16.82
C ARG A 180 16.72 6.99 -16.26
N GLU A 181 16.47 6.01 -15.41
CA GLU A 181 17.48 5.15 -14.80
C GLU A 181 17.82 3.92 -15.64
N ALA A 182 17.08 3.67 -16.73
CA ALA A 182 17.43 2.63 -17.69
C ALA A 182 18.90 2.76 -18.12
N ASP A 183 19.64 1.64 -18.03
CA ASP A 183 21.09 1.62 -18.15
C ASP A 183 21.54 2.25 -19.49
N ARG A 184 22.26 3.37 -19.38
CA ARG A 184 22.79 4.10 -20.52
C ARG A 184 23.75 3.23 -21.34
N ASN A 185 24.46 2.31 -20.71
CA ASN A 185 25.34 1.37 -21.38
C ASN A 185 24.52 0.37 -22.19
N MET A 186 23.41 -0.12 -21.65
CA MET A 186 22.52 -1.04 -22.36
C MET A 186 21.84 -0.37 -23.56
N ILE A 187 21.46 0.90 -23.42
CA ILE A 187 20.96 1.73 -24.53
C ILE A 187 22.05 1.99 -25.59
N ALA A 188 23.27 2.35 -25.16
CA ALA A 188 24.39 2.61 -26.06
C ALA A 188 24.81 1.36 -26.83
N ASN A 189 24.91 0.21 -26.16
CA ASN A 189 25.24 -1.07 -26.78
C ASN A 189 24.18 -1.48 -27.80
N ALA A 190 22.89 -1.33 -27.49
CA ALA A 190 21.81 -1.61 -28.43
C ALA A 190 21.91 -0.73 -29.69
N ARG A 191 22.26 0.56 -29.53
CA ARG A 191 22.47 1.48 -30.66
C ARG A 191 23.70 1.10 -31.50
N ILE A 192 24.80 0.66 -30.87
CA ILE A 192 25.99 0.16 -31.58
C ILE A 192 25.65 -1.07 -32.42
N LEU A 193 24.75 -1.93 -31.94
CA LEU A 193 24.22 -3.09 -32.67
C LEU A 193 23.19 -2.73 -33.76
N GLY A 194 22.93 -1.44 -34.01
CA GLY A 194 22.01 -0.97 -35.05
C GLY A 194 20.54 -0.97 -34.65
N ALA A 195 20.20 -1.07 -33.36
CA ALA A 195 18.81 -1.00 -32.91
C ALA A 195 18.21 0.39 -33.16
N SER A 196 17.04 0.42 -33.80
CA SER A 196 16.21 1.62 -33.94
C SER A 196 15.67 2.10 -32.59
N ASP A 197 15.27 3.37 -32.48
CA ASP A 197 14.73 3.93 -31.24
C ASP A 197 13.51 3.16 -30.70
N TRP A 198 12.70 2.58 -31.59
CA TRP A 198 11.58 1.74 -31.18
C TRP A 198 12.03 0.39 -30.60
N GLN A 199 13.05 -0.23 -31.18
CA GLN A 199 13.65 -1.46 -30.65
C GLN A 199 14.29 -1.21 -29.29
N VAL A 200 15.06 -0.12 -29.14
CA VAL A 200 15.63 0.29 -27.85
C VAL A 200 14.52 0.52 -26.81
N THR A 201 13.44 1.19 -27.20
CA THR A 201 12.32 1.46 -26.29
C THR A 201 11.67 0.17 -25.81
N ARG A 202 11.30 -0.72 -26.73
CA ARG A 202 10.56 -1.95 -26.39
C ARG A 202 11.44 -3.01 -25.72
N ALA A 203 12.71 -3.10 -26.08
CA ALA A 203 13.60 -4.17 -25.61
C ALA A 203 14.47 -3.78 -24.41
N VAL A 204 14.72 -2.49 -24.18
CA VAL A 204 15.61 -2.02 -23.09
C VAL A 204 14.86 -1.13 -22.11
N ILE A 205 14.26 -0.05 -22.60
CA ILE A 205 13.69 1.00 -21.74
C ILE A 205 12.43 0.51 -21.02
N VAL A 206 11.45 -0.01 -21.77
CA VAL A 206 10.18 -0.48 -21.19
C VAL A 206 10.43 -1.61 -20.18
N PRO A 207 11.17 -2.69 -20.49
CA PRO A 207 11.46 -3.74 -19.51
C PRO A 207 12.16 -3.22 -18.25
N SER A 208 13.12 -2.30 -18.39
CA SER A 208 13.80 -1.69 -17.22
C SER A 208 12.83 -0.88 -16.36
N ALA A 209 11.94 -0.11 -16.98
CA ALA A 209 10.93 0.67 -16.28
C ALA A 209 9.81 -0.20 -15.68
N MET A 210 9.53 -1.39 -16.25
CA MET A 210 8.47 -2.27 -15.75
C MET A 210 8.73 -2.72 -14.30
N SER A 211 9.97 -2.96 -13.89
CA SER A 211 10.28 -3.32 -12.49
C SER A 211 9.89 -2.20 -11.52
N TRP A 212 10.13 -0.95 -11.90
CA TRP A 212 9.74 0.23 -11.12
C TRP A 212 8.22 0.44 -11.11
N ILE A 213 7.59 0.30 -12.28
CA ILE A 213 6.14 0.40 -12.42
C ILE A 213 5.45 -0.63 -11.54
N PHE A 214 5.84 -1.91 -11.62
CA PHE A 214 5.24 -2.98 -10.81
C PHE A 214 5.48 -2.76 -9.31
N ALA A 215 6.70 -2.37 -8.91
CA ALA A 215 6.99 -2.05 -7.52
C ALA A 215 6.10 -0.91 -6.97
N SER A 216 5.75 0.06 -7.83
CA SER A 216 4.90 1.18 -7.44
C SER A 216 3.41 0.83 -7.33
N LEU A 217 2.93 -0.27 -7.93
CA LEU A 217 1.50 -0.58 -7.97
C LEU A 217 0.94 -0.88 -6.57
N HIS A 218 1.70 -1.56 -5.70
CA HIS A 218 1.28 -1.83 -4.30
C HIS A 218 1.01 -0.54 -3.54
N VAL A 219 2.01 0.34 -3.53
CA VAL A 219 1.94 1.64 -2.86
C VAL A 219 0.80 2.48 -3.46
N SER A 220 0.68 2.48 -4.78
CA SER A 220 -0.37 3.21 -5.51
C SER A 220 -1.77 2.74 -5.16
N PHE A 221 -1.96 1.43 -4.96
CA PHE A 221 -3.25 0.88 -4.59
C PHE A 221 -3.67 1.33 -3.17
N GLY A 222 -2.73 1.35 -2.22
CA GLY A 222 -2.96 1.96 -0.91
C GLY A 222 -3.37 3.45 -1.01
N PHE A 223 -2.71 4.21 -1.89
CA PHE A 223 -3.10 5.60 -2.17
C PHE A 223 -4.47 5.75 -2.82
N ALA A 224 -4.93 4.77 -3.61
CA ALA A 224 -6.27 4.78 -4.18
C ALA A 224 -7.34 4.67 -3.09
N ILE A 225 -7.15 3.76 -2.14
CA ILE A 225 -8.03 3.59 -0.98
C ILE A 225 -8.03 4.85 -0.11
N ILE A 226 -6.85 5.42 0.17
CA ILE A 226 -6.73 6.70 0.90
C ILE A 226 -7.47 7.81 0.15
N GLY A 227 -7.31 7.90 -1.16
CA GLY A 227 -7.97 8.91 -1.99
C GLY A 227 -9.50 8.80 -1.96
N ALA A 228 -10.05 7.58 -2.07
CA ALA A 228 -11.49 7.35 -1.93
C ALA A 228 -11.99 7.78 -0.53
N ILE A 229 -11.37 7.27 0.53
CA ILE A 229 -11.78 7.55 1.92
C ILE A 229 -11.68 9.03 2.27
N VAL A 230 -10.62 9.73 1.83
CA VAL A 230 -10.49 11.17 2.04
C VAL A 230 -11.60 11.92 1.30
N GLY A 231 -11.90 11.53 0.07
CA GLY A 231 -12.98 12.13 -0.72
C GLY A 231 -14.35 11.91 -0.07
N GLU A 232 -14.59 10.71 0.44
CA GLU A 232 -15.81 10.35 1.19
C GLU A 232 -15.91 11.13 2.51
N PHE A 233 -14.81 11.23 3.26
CA PHE A 233 -14.75 11.91 4.55
C PHE A 233 -15.04 13.40 4.44
N VAL A 234 -14.56 14.04 3.37
CA VAL A 234 -14.85 15.46 3.09
C VAL A 234 -16.30 15.66 2.65
N GLY A 235 -16.88 14.70 1.94
CA GLY A 235 -18.33 14.65 1.75
C GLY A 235 -18.77 13.61 0.73
N ALA A 236 -19.58 12.64 1.17
CA ALA A 236 -20.25 11.66 0.31
C ALA A 236 -21.67 11.35 0.83
N ARG A 237 -22.39 10.52 0.08
CA ARG A 237 -23.66 9.93 0.53
C ARG A 237 -23.46 8.55 1.17
N PHE A 238 -22.47 7.81 0.69
CA PHE A 238 -22.14 6.46 1.11
C PHE A 238 -20.63 6.30 1.09
N GLY A 239 -20.12 5.24 1.73
CA GLY A 239 -18.70 4.93 1.80
C GLY A 239 -18.19 4.82 3.22
N ILE A 240 -17.05 4.15 3.40
CA ILE A 240 -16.45 3.98 4.72
C ILE A 240 -15.99 5.33 5.29
N GLY A 241 -15.44 6.22 4.46
CA GLY A 241 -15.08 7.58 4.88
C GLY A 241 -16.29 8.40 5.33
N GLN A 242 -17.48 8.14 4.76
CA GLN A 242 -18.73 8.75 5.22
C GLN A 242 -19.13 8.21 6.61
N LEU A 243 -18.99 6.91 6.85
CA LEU A 243 -19.23 6.32 8.18
C LEU A 243 -18.29 6.92 9.24
N ILE A 244 -17.01 7.15 8.90
CA ILE A 244 -16.06 7.86 9.78
C ILE A 244 -16.56 9.29 10.04
N SER A 245 -16.98 10.01 9.01
CA SER A 245 -17.41 11.41 9.12
C SER A 245 -18.65 11.57 10.00
N ILE A 246 -19.62 10.64 9.89
CA ILE A 246 -20.82 10.60 10.73
C ILE A 246 -20.47 10.25 12.17
N ALA A 247 -19.72 9.17 12.39
CA ALA A 247 -19.33 8.75 13.74
C ALA A 247 -18.56 9.87 14.47
N LYS A 248 -17.68 10.58 13.76
CA LYS A 248 -17.00 11.78 14.26
C LYS A 248 -18.01 12.89 14.60
N GLY A 249 -19.00 13.15 13.74
CA GLY A 249 -20.02 14.18 13.95
C GLY A 249 -20.94 13.90 15.14
N THR A 250 -21.17 12.63 15.47
CA THR A 250 -21.99 12.17 16.61
C THR A 250 -21.17 11.83 17.86
N PHE A 251 -19.85 12.11 17.85
CA PHE A 251 -18.92 11.75 18.94
C PHE A 251 -18.96 10.25 19.33
N ASP A 252 -19.13 9.40 18.33
CA ASP A 252 -19.16 7.95 18.48
C ASP A 252 -17.79 7.35 18.22
N ALA A 253 -16.96 7.31 19.27
CA ALA A 253 -15.60 6.78 19.17
C ALA A 253 -15.59 5.31 18.72
N ALA A 254 -16.51 4.47 19.22
CA ALA A 254 -16.60 3.07 18.82
C ALA A 254 -16.84 2.93 17.31
N GLY A 255 -17.78 3.71 16.75
CA GLY A 255 -18.02 3.79 15.31
C GLY A 255 -16.81 4.27 14.52
N MET A 256 -16.15 5.33 14.99
CA MET A 256 -14.98 5.89 14.30
C MET A 256 -13.82 4.87 14.23
N TYR A 257 -13.47 4.23 15.36
CA TYR A 257 -12.42 3.22 15.40
C TYR A 257 -12.83 1.93 14.67
N ALA A 258 -14.10 1.52 14.70
CA ALA A 258 -14.61 0.41 13.91
C ALA A 258 -14.41 0.64 12.41
N ALA A 259 -14.74 1.84 11.90
CA ALA A 259 -14.52 2.17 10.50
C ALA A 259 -13.01 2.20 10.15
N ILE A 260 -12.14 2.70 11.03
CA ILE A 260 -10.67 2.66 10.82
C ILE A 260 -10.15 1.21 10.78
N VAL A 261 -10.61 0.35 11.69
CA VAL A 261 -10.26 -1.09 11.69
C VAL A 261 -10.78 -1.77 10.43
N LEU A 262 -11.98 -1.43 9.96
CA LEU A 262 -12.51 -1.95 8.71
C LEU A 262 -11.62 -1.56 7.51
N VAL A 263 -11.21 -0.29 7.41
CA VAL A 263 -10.26 0.18 6.39
C VAL A 263 -8.95 -0.60 6.45
N MET A 264 -8.42 -0.83 7.66
CA MET A 264 -7.19 -1.60 7.86
C MET A 264 -7.34 -3.03 7.32
N ILE A 265 -8.44 -3.72 7.67
CA ILE A 265 -8.73 -5.09 7.20
C ILE A 265 -8.84 -5.11 5.67
N VAL A 266 -9.60 -4.18 5.08
CA VAL A 266 -9.79 -4.10 3.62
C VAL A 266 -8.46 -3.85 2.92
N THR A 267 -7.65 -2.92 3.43
CA THR A 267 -6.34 -2.59 2.85
C THR A 267 -5.39 -3.79 2.93
N LEU A 268 -5.35 -4.52 4.05
CA LEU A 268 -4.51 -5.72 4.19
C LEU A 268 -4.95 -6.87 3.27
N ILE A 269 -6.26 -7.10 3.15
CA ILE A 269 -6.80 -8.11 2.22
C ILE A 269 -6.41 -7.74 0.78
N ALA A 270 -6.57 -6.47 0.43
CA ALA A 270 -6.37 -6.04 -0.93
C ALA A 270 -4.86 -5.95 -1.29
N GLU A 271 -3.99 -5.61 -0.35
CA GLU A 271 -2.52 -5.77 -0.47
C GLU A 271 -2.13 -7.24 -0.66
N PHE A 272 -2.74 -8.16 0.09
CA PHE A 272 -2.51 -9.58 -0.07
C PHE A 272 -2.91 -10.07 -1.47
N ILE A 273 -4.09 -9.68 -1.95
CA ILE A 273 -4.57 -10.00 -3.30
C ILE A 273 -3.60 -9.43 -4.35
N MET A 274 -3.18 -8.17 -4.19
CA MET A 274 -2.24 -7.53 -5.11
C MET A 274 -0.89 -8.25 -5.15
N THR A 275 -0.38 -8.70 -4.00
CA THR A 275 0.84 -9.50 -3.89
C THR A 275 0.72 -10.82 -4.63
N GLN A 276 -0.43 -11.50 -4.55
CA GLN A 276 -0.67 -12.73 -5.31
C GLN A 276 -0.70 -12.48 -6.83
N ILE A 277 -1.30 -11.36 -7.25
CA ILE A 277 -1.33 -10.95 -8.67
C ILE A 277 0.09 -10.63 -9.17
N GLU A 278 0.87 -9.85 -8.41
CA GLU A 278 2.27 -9.53 -8.75
C GLU A 278 3.09 -10.81 -8.88
N ASN A 279 3.06 -11.72 -7.90
CA ASN A 279 3.82 -12.96 -7.93
C ASN A 279 3.51 -13.83 -9.16
N ARG A 280 2.29 -13.75 -9.71
CA ARG A 280 1.92 -14.44 -10.95
C ARG A 280 2.44 -13.74 -12.21
N LEU A 281 2.45 -12.40 -12.23
CA LEU A 281 2.85 -11.59 -13.39
C LEU A 281 4.37 -11.34 -13.46
N ALA A 282 5.03 -11.24 -12.30
CA ALA A 282 6.44 -10.89 -12.16
C ALA A 282 7.38 -12.10 -12.11
N LYS A 283 6.97 -13.28 -12.61
CA LYS A 283 7.80 -14.51 -12.66
C LYS A 283 9.14 -14.34 -13.38
N TRP A 284 9.26 -13.32 -14.21
CA TRP A 284 10.45 -12.97 -14.99
C TRP A 284 11.48 -12.15 -14.19
N ARG A 285 11.09 -11.62 -13.02
CA ARG A 285 11.98 -10.87 -12.13
C ARG A 285 12.83 -11.88 -11.35
N PRO A 286 14.18 -11.80 -11.42
CA PRO A 286 15.02 -12.58 -10.51
C PRO A 286 14.58 -12.22 -9.09
N GLN A 287 14.21 -13.22 -8.29
CA GLN A 287 14.10 -13.00 -6.84
C GLN A 287 15.46 -12.48 -6.43
N GLN A 288 15.50 -11.25 -5.92
CA GLN A 288 16.64 -10.82 -5.12
C GLN A 288 16.72 -11.87 -4.01
N SER A 289 17.68 -12.79 -4.13
CA SER A 289 18.14 -13.52 -2.97
C SER A 289 18.46 -12.42 -1.97
N LEU A 290 17.74 -12.43 -0.85
CA LEU A 290 18.25 -11.79 0.34
C LEU A 290 19.53 -12.56 0.63
N ASP A 291 20.64 -12.10 0.04
CA ASP A 291 21.98 -12.52 0.39
C ASP A 291 22.11 -12.07 1.85
N ILE A 292 21.82 -13.01 2.74
CA ILE A 292 22.23 -12.96 4.12
C ILE A 292 23.75 -13.04 4.06
N GLN A 293 24.39 -11.87 3.96
CA GLN A 293 25.81 -11.68 4.30
C GLN A 293 25.94 -11.49 5.80
#